data_AF-A0A848YBZ4-F1
#
_entry.id   AF-A0A848YBZ4-F1
#
_cell.length_a   1.000
_cell.length_b   1.000
_cell.length_c   1.000
_cell.angle_alpha   90.00
_cell.angle_beta   90.00
_cell.angle_gamma   90.00
#
_symmetry.space_group_name_H-M   'P 1'
#
loop_
_entity.id
_entity.type
_entity.pdbx_description
1 polymer ?
#
loop_
_entity_poly.entity_id
_entity_poly.type
_entity_poly.pdbx_seq_one_letter_code
_entity_poly.pdbx_strand_id
1 'polypeptide(L)'
;ARVETELDWLDDVIADGRPFLAGDKFTRADIAVASLLSPFARPDAMPLYQRMEFPPNLAADLARWQSRPTLQWVANIYTHHRKRSPRSTPR
;
A
#
# COMPACT_ATOMS: atom_id res chain seq x y z
N ALA A 1 -6.57 -0.08 17.80
CA ALA A 1 -7.82 -0.65 17.23
C ALA A 1 -7.51 -1.92 16.41
N ARG A 2 -8.48 -2.75 16.00
CA ARG A 2 -8.20 -4.00 15.25
C ARG A 2 -7.33 -3.78 14.00
N VAL A 3 -7.57 -2.70 13.26
CA VAL A 3 -6.77 -2.35 12.07
C VAL A 3 -5.30 -2.10 12.42
N GLU A 4 -5.02 -1.37 13.51
CA GLU A 4 -3.65 -1.09 13.93
C GLU A 4 -2.92 -2.38 14.31
N THR A 5 -3.58 -3.30 15.02
CA THR A 5 -2.98 -4.61 15.36
C THR A 5 -2.61 -5.43 14.12
N GLU A 6 -3.45 -5.40 13.07
CA GLU A 6 -3.13 -6.08 11.81
C GLU A 6 -1.99 -5.38 11.05
N LEU A 7 -1.91 -4.05 11.13
CA LEU A 7 -0.79 -3.29 10.56
C LEU A 7 0.52 -3.55 11.34
N ASP A 8 0.46 -3.67 12.67
CA ASP A 8 1.60 -4.04 13.51
C ASP A 8 2.11 -5.43 13.11
N TRP A 9 1.20 -6.41 12.96
CA TRP A 9 1.55 -7.74 12.51
C TRP A 9 2.16 -7.76 11.09
N LEU A 10 1.62 -6.98 10.15
CA LEU A 10 2.20 -6.87 8.81
C LEU A 10 3.60 -6.25 8.83
N ASP A 11 3.81 -5.22 9.67
CA ASP A 11 5.13 -4.60 9.84
C ASP A 11 6.15 -5.63 10.36
N ASP A 12 5.77 -6.48 11.32
CA ASP A 12 6.60 -7.57 11.83
C ASP A 12 6.90 -8.63 10.76
N VAL A 13 5.90 -8.99 9.94
CA VAL A 13 6.06 -9.99 8.86
C VAL A 13 7.11 -9.57 7.84
N ILE A 14 7.21 -8.27 7.54
CA ILE A 14 8.17 -7.74 6.55
C ILE A 14 9.45 -7.17 7.18
N ALA A 15 9.57 -7.19 8.51
CA ALA A 15 10.68 -6.58 9.25
C ALA A 15 12.05 -7.20 8.90
N ASP A 16 12.08 -8.44 8.42
CA ASP A 16 13.31 -9.12 7.98
C ASP A 16 13.79 -8.70 6.58
N GLY A 17 13.10 -7.74 5.94
CA GLY A 17 13.47 -7.21 4.63
C GLY A 17 13.12 -8.13 3.47
N ARG A 18 12.29 -9.16 3.69
CA ARG A 18 11.77 -9.99 2.60
C ARG A 18 11.07 -9.14 1.53
N PRO A 19 11.16 -9.52 0.24
CA PRO A 19 10.51 -8.76 -0.82
C PRO A 19 8.99 -8.92 -0.82
N PHE A 20 8.48 -10.08 -0.37
CA PHE A 20 7.06 -10.46 -0.44
C PHE A 20 6.60 -11.17 0.83
N LEU A 21 5.30 -11.19 1.08
CA LEU A 21 4.70 -11.73 2.31
C LEU A 21 4.96 -13.24 2.46
N ALA A 22 5.01 -13.98 1.35
CA ALA A 22 5.25 -15.42 1.31
C ALA A 22 6.72 -15.77 0.98
N GLY A 23 7.67 -14.91 1.33
CA GLY A 23 9.10 -15.12 1.12
C GLY A 23 9.63 -14.42 -0.13
N ASP A 24 10.24 -15.18 -1.05
CA ASP A 24 10.99 -14.66 -2.20
C ASP A 24 10.18 -14.55 -3.50
N LYS A 25 8.91 -15.00 -3.50
CA LYS A 25 8.04 -14.99 -4.67
C LYS A 25 6.84 -14.07 -4.49
N PHE A 26 6.50 -13.35 -5.56
CA PHE A 26 5.28 -12.56 -5.63
C PHE A 26 4.05 -13.47 -5.79
N THR A 27 3.06 -13.29 -4.93
CA THR A 27 1.89 -14.17 -4.84
C THR A 27 0.57 -13.38 -4.76
N ARG A 28 -0.54 -14.13 -4.69
CA ARG A 28 -1.87 -13.58 -4.45
C ARG A 28 -1.98 -12.89 -3.08
N ALA A 29 -1.20 -13.29 -2.09
CA ALA A 29 -1.19 -12.63 -0.79
C ALA A 29 -0.72 -11.18 -0.92
N ASP A 30 0.33 -10.96 -1.71
CA ASP A 30 0.89 -9.63 -1.95
C ASP A 30 -0.09 -8.74 -2.70
N ILE A 31 -0.73 -9.29 -3.75
CA ILE A 31 -1.78 -8.59 -4.49
C ILE A 31 -2.93 -8.19 -3.57
N ALA A 32 -3.39 -9.09 -2.70
CA ALA A 32 -4.51 -8.84 -1.81
C ALA A 32 -4.20 -7.72 -0.81
N VAL A 33 -3.07 -7.82 -0.10
CA VAL A 33 -2.65 -6.79 0.88
C VAL A 33 -2.40 -5.46 0.19
N ALA A 34 -1.65 -5.44 -0.92
CA ALA A 34 -1.37 -4.22 -1.65
C ALA A 34 -2.66 -3.55 -2.15
N SER A 35 -3.61 -4.32 -2.69
CA SER A 35 -4.88 -3.78 -3.19
C SER A 35 -5.72 -3.16 -2.07
N LEU A 36 -5.88 -3.88 -0.94
CA LEU A 36 -6.66 -3.42 0.21
C LEU A 36 -6.08 -2.15 0.84
N LEU A 37 -4.75 -2.04 0.90
CA LEU A 37 -4.06 -0.92 1.53
C LEU A 37 -3.70 0.23 0.57
N SER A 38 -3.86 0.05 -0.74
CA SER A 38 -3.51 1.06 -1.75
C SER A 38 -4.17 2.43 -1.57
N PRO A 39 -5.42 2.57 -1.10
CA PRO A 39 -5.99 3.90 -0.82
C PRO A 39 -5.24 4.66 0.27
N PHE A 40 -4.60 3.93 1.20
CA PHE A 40 -3.83 4.50 2.30
C PHE A 40 -2.37 4.75 1.92
N ALA A 41 -1.75 3.80 1.21
CA ALA A 41 -0.38 3.93 0.72
C ALA A 41 -0.24 4.98 -0.41
N ARG A 42 -1.34 5.31 -1.09
CA ARG A 42 -1.41 6.31 -2.18
C ARG A 42 -0.27 6.17 -3.20
N PRO A 43 -0.12 5.01 -3.86
CA PRO A 43 0.96 4.81 -4.83
C PRO A 43 0.78 5.71 -6.06
N ASP A 44 1.88 6.20 -6.64
CA ASP A 44 1.88 7.04 -7.85
C ASP A 44 1.22 6.37 -9.06
N ALA A 45 1.25 5.04 -9.11
CA ALA A 45 0.55 4.25 -10.13
C ALA A 45 -0.99 4.35 -10.02
N MET A 46 -1.52 4.95 -8.94
CA MET A 46 -2.95 5.21 -8.69
C MET A 46 -3.21 6.69 -8.37
N PRO A 47 -3.19 7.58 -9.38
CA PRO A 47 -3.45 9.01 -9.18
C PRO A 47 -4.82 9.33 -8.54
N LEU A 48 -5.79 8.42 -8.64
CA LEU A 48 -7.09 8.56 -7.99
C LEU A 48 -6.95 8.67 -6.47
N TYR A 49 -6.10 7.85 -5.85
CA TYR A 49 -5.95 7.83 -4.39
C TYR A 49 -5.22 9.07 -3.86
N GLN A 50 -4.42 9.74 -4.70
CA GLN A 50 -3.82 11.02 -4.35
C GLN A 50 -4.84 12.15 -4.16
N ARG A 51 -6.01 12.03 -4.83
CA ARG A 51 -7.08 13.03 -4.79
C ARG A 51 -8.22 12.63 -3.84
N MET A 52 -8.11 11.48 -3.19
CA MET A 52 -9.13 10.99 -2.29
C MET A 52 -9.06 11.75 -0.96
N GLU A 53 -10.19 12.29 -0.53
CA GLU A 53 -10.34 12.92 0.78
C GLU A 53 -10.92 11.90 1.77
N PHE A 54 -10.43 11.95 3.01
CA PHE A 54 -10.88 11.08 4.09
C PHE A 54 -11.53 11.92 5.20
N PRO A 55 -12.53 11.38 5.91
CA PRO A 55 -13.07 12.02 7.10
C PRO A 55 -11.96 12.35 8.13
N PRO A 56 -12.10 13.42 8.93
CA PRO A 56 -11.00 13.93 9.77
C PRO A 56 -10.38 12.89 10.71
N ASN A 57 -11.19 12.01 11.30
CA ASN A 57 -10.71 10.92 12.16
C ASN A 57 -9.80 9.95 11.40
N LEU A 58 -10.21 9.51 10.21
CA LEU A 58 -9.41 8.62 9.37
C LEU A 58 -8.19 9.34 8.78
N ALA A 59 -8.29 10.63 8.48
CA ALA A 59 -7.14 11.42 8.01
C ALA A 59 -6.03 11.50 9.06
N ALA A 60 -6.39 11.65 10.35
CA ALA A 60 -5.43 11.63 11.45
C ALA A 60 -4.75 10.26 11.60
N ASP A 61 -5.49 9.17 11.43
CA ASP A 61 -4.96 7.81 11.42
C ASP A 61 -4.01 7.59 10.24
N LEU A 62 -4.43 8.03 9.05
CA LEU A 62 -3.64 7.93 7.84
C LEU A 62 -2.30 8.66 7.94
N ALA A 63 -2.28 9.86 8.54
CA ALA A 63 -1.05 10.60 8.76
C ALA A 63 -0.05 9.80 9.63
N ARG A 64 -0.53 9.06 10.63
CA ARG A 64 0.31 8.17 11.45
C ARG A 64 0.76 6.92 10.67
N TRP A 65 -0.10 6.40 9.80
CA TRP A 65 0.20 5.17 9.06
C TRP A 65 1.13 5.39 7.87
N GLN A 66 1.22 6.60 7.31
CA GLN A 66 2.06 6.89 6.13
C GLN A 66 3.54 6.54 6.33
N SER A 67 4.07 6.63 7.55
CA SER A 67 5.45 6.27 7.85
C SER A 67 5.67 4.78 8.13
N ARG A 68 4.62 3.95 8.13
CA ARG A 68 4.74 2.53 8.46
C ARG A 68 5.45 1.74 7.36
N PRO A 69 6.32 0.78 7.72
CA PRO A 69 6.97 -0.12 6.76
C PRO A 69 5.98 -0.75 5.78
N THR A 70 4.83 -1.22 6.25
CA THR A 70 3.81 -1.87 5.41
C THR A 70 3.29 -0.94 4.32
N LEU A 71 3.01 0.34 4.60
CA LEU A 71 2.51 1.25 3.56
C LEU A 71 3.58 1.60 2.53
N GLN A 72 4.84 1.72 2.96
CA GLN A 72 5.97 1.89 2.04
C GLN A 72 6.17 0.65 1.16
N TRP A 73 6.06 -0.54 1.76
CA TRP A 73 6.10 -1.81 1.04
C TRP A 73 4.99 -1.89 -0.02
N VAL A 74 3.76 -1.48 0.32
CA VAL A 74 2.65 -1.42 -0.67
C VAL A 74 2.98 -0.48 -1.82
N ALA A 75 3.52 0.72 -1.55
CA ALA A 75 3.94 1.65 -2.59
C ALA A 75 5.01 1.06 -3.51
N ASN A 76 5.96 0.29 -2.95
CA ASN A 76 6.98 -0.42 -3.71
C ASN A 76 6.38 -1.54 -4.57
N ILE A 77 5.45 -2.35 -4.05
CA ILE A 77 4.75 -3.38 -4.83
C ILE A 77 4.08 -2.78 -6.06
N TYR A 78 3.38 -1.64 -5.91
CA TYR A 78 2.78 -0.96 -7.04
C TYR A 78 3.81 -0.45 -8.04
N THR A 79 4.90 0.14 -7.56
CA THR A 79 5.97 0.68 -8.40
C THR A 79 6.61 -0.42 -9.27
N HIS A 80 6.85 -1.59 -8.70
CA HIS A 80 7.56 -2.68 -9.39
C HIS A 80 6.64 -3.61 -10.20
N HIS A 81 5.41 -3.84 -9.76
CA HIS A 81 4.53 -4.87 -10.35
C HIS A 81 3.34 -4.31 -11.11
N ARG A 82 2.97 -3.03 -10.92
CA ARG A 82 1.93 -2.41 -11.73
C ARG A 82 2.54 -1.70 -12.92
N LYS A 83 2.33 -2.27 -14.11
CA LYS A 83 2.63 -1.58 -15.37
C LYS A 83 1.92 -0.23 -15.38
N ARG A 84 2.67 0.86 -15.57
CA ARG A 84 2.08 2.15 -15.91
C ARG A 84 1.25 1.96 -17.16
N SER A 85 -0.05 2.21 -17.07
CA SER A 85 -0.83 2.38 -18.30
C SER A 85 -0.22 3.56 -19.05
N PRO A 86 0.14 3.42 -20.34
CA PRO A 86 0.45 4.60 -21.14
C PRO A 86 -0.80 5.48 -21.04
N ARG A 87 -0.61 6.70 -20.55
CA ARG A 87 -1.67 7.72 -20.43
C ARG A 87 -2.53 7.63 -21.69
N SER A 88 -3.83 7.42 -21.52
CA SER A 88 -4.80 7.70 -22.56
C SER A 88 -4.57 9.14 -22.99
N THR A 89 -4.05 9.32 -24.20
CA THR A 89 -4.01 10.59 -24.89
C THR A 89 -5.42 11.18 -24.83
N PRO A 90 -5.59 12.47 -24.48
CA PRO A 90 -6.90 13.11 -24.57
C PRO A 90 -7.40 12.91 -26.01
N ARG A 91 -8.59 12.32 -26.15
CA ARG A 91 -9.29 12.23 -27.43
C ARG A 91 -10.02 13.54 -27.67
#